data_AF-A0A0F9NV83-F1
#
_entry.id   AF-A0A0F9NV83-F1
#
_cell.length_a   1.000
_cell.length_b   1.000
_cell.length_c   1.000
_cell.angle_alpha   90.00
_cell.angle_beta   90.00
_cell.angle_gamma   90.00
#
_symmetry.space_group_name_H-M   'P 1'
#
loop_
_entity.id
_entity.type
_entity.pdbx_description
1 polymer ?
#
loop_
_entity_poly.entity_id
_entity_poly.type
_entity_poly.pdbx_seq_one_letter_code
_entity_poly.pdbx_strand_id
1 'polypeptide(L)'
;MFGLKEEEGQLTVLRCWCGIQHAVPASLRDEQLREFNDGRQPELIYCPLGHQHCPAGVTEAERLRRRLQQQKAAHDQTKAQLRDAKNQGRAEKAAKTRLKNRIANGVCPCCHRTFANLARHMDKKHPAYKEETN
;
A
#
# COMPACT_ATOMS: atom_id res chain seq x y z
N MET A 1 -13.83 -50.78 -26.62
CA MET A 1 -14.68 -50.99 -25.43
C MET A 1 -14.38 -49.85 -24.47
N PHE A 2 -15.02 -48.69 -24.67
CA PHE A 2 -14.77 -47.51 -23.83
C PHE A 2 -15.61 -47.65 -22.58
N GLY A 3 -14.96 -48.02 -21.47
CA GLY A 3 -15.59 -48.05 -20.16
C GLY A 3 -15.94 -46.64 -19.74
N LEU A 4 -17.21 -46.28 -19.88
CA LEU A 4 -17.78 -45.08 -19.27
C LEU A 4 -17.77 -45.32 -17.76
N LYS A 5 -16.78 -44.75 -17.06
CA LYS A 5 -16.88 -44.59 -15.62
C LYS A 5 -17.97 -43.55 -15.39
N GLU A 6 -19.13 -44.02 -14.96
CA GLU A 6 -20.19 -43.16 -14.45
C GLU A 6 -19.68 -42.55 -13.14
N GLU A 7 -19.01 -41.41 -13.25
CA GLU A 7 -18.83 -40.55 -12.08
C GLU A 7 -20.17 -39.84 -11.88
N GLU A 8 -20.80 -40.07 -10.73
CA GLU A 8 -22.00 -39.35 -10.26
C GLU A 8 -21.65 -37.87 -10.07
N GLY A 9 -21.46 -37.17 -11.19
CA GLY A 9 -21.00 -35.79 -11.23
C GLY A 9 -22.16 -34.85 -10.97
N GLN A 10 -22.02 -33.99 -9.96
CA GLN A 10 -22.95 -32.90 -9.75
C GLN A 10 -23.05 -32.05 -11.03
N LEU A 11 -24.28 -31.80 -11.48
CA LEU A 11 -24.55 -30.92 -12.61
C LEU A 11 -24.84 -29.50 -12.14
N THR A 12 -24.37 -28.52 -12.90
CA THR A 12 -24.72 -27.11 -12.71
C THR A 12 -25.42 -26.58 -13.94
N VAL A 13 -26.43 -25.72 -13.75
CA VAL A 13 -27.22 -25.15 -14.84
C VAL A 13 -26.57 -23.85 -15.30
N LEU A 14 -26.21 -23.78 -16.58
CA LEU A 14 -25.72 -22.58 -17.24
C LEU A 14 -26.82 -21.96 -18.10
N ARG A 15 -26.96 -20.65 -17.97
CA ARG A 15 -27.80 -19.83 -18.84
C ARG A 15 -26.93 -19.19 -19.90
N CYS A 16 -27.17 -19.55 -21.16
CA CYS A 16 -26.57 -18.88 -22.29
C CYS A 16 -27.25 -17.53 -22.53
N TRP A 17 -26.51 -16.57 -23.13
CA TRP A 17 -27.07 -15.28 -23.54
C TRP A 17 -28.19 -15.43 -24.57
N CYS A 18 -28.22 -16.53 -25.33
CA CYS A 18 -29.30 -16.86 -26.27
C CYS A 18 -30.59 -17.35 -25.58
N GLY A 19 -30.64 -17.37 -24.25
CA GLY A 19 -31.82 -17.72 -23.46
C GLY A 19 -31.94 -19.19 -23.06
N ILE A 20 -31.14 -20.09 -23.64
CA ILE A 20 -31.16 -21.52 -23.28
C ILE A 20 -30.53 -21.74 -21.92
N GLN A 21 -31.19 -22.61 -21.14
CA GLN A 21 -30.65 -23.21 -19.93
C GLN A 21 -30.25 -24.65 -20.25
N HIS A 22 -29.03 -25.03 -19.90
CA HIS A 22 -28.51 -26.39 -20.08
C HIS A 22 -27.63 -26.77 -18.90
N ALA A 23 -27.62 -28.06 -18.58
CA ALA A 23 -26.81 -28.60 -17.48
C ALA A 23 -25.45 -29.07 -18.01
N VAL A 24 -24.39 -28.75 -17.27
CA VAL A 24 -23.03 -29.22 -17.54
C VAL A 24 -22.42 -29.80 -16.26
N PRO A 25 -21.40 -30.66 -16.33
CA PRO A 25 -20.68 -31.11 -15.15
C PRO A 25 -20.14 -29.92 -14.35
N ALA A 26 -20.39 -29.90 -13.04
CA ALA A 26 -19.92 -28.83 -12.15
C ALA A 26 -18.38 -28.71 -12.19
N SER A 27 -17.68 -29.84 -12.26
CA SER A 27 -16.22 -29.89 -12.39
C SER A 27 -15.69 -29.14 -13.62
N LEU A 28 -16.38 -29.24 -14.76
CA LEU A 28 -16.02 -28.52 -15.99
C LEU A 28 -16.21 -27.01 -15.83
N ARG A 29 -17.32 -26.61 -15.21
CA ARG A 29 -17.60 -25.20 -14.92
C ARG A 29 -16.62 -24.62 -13.90
N ASP A 30 -16.26 -25.39 -12.88
CA ASP A 30 -15.30 -24.98 -11.87
C ASP A 30 -13.91 -24.79 -12.46
N GLU A 31 -13.46 -25.70 -13.32
CA GLU A 31 -12.18 -25.56 -14.02
C GLU A 31 -12.18 -24.31 -14.91
N GLN A 32 -13.23 -24.11 -15.71
CA GLN A 32 -13.38 -22.92 -16.54
C GLN A 32 -13.25 -21.62 -15.72
N LEU A 33 -13.86 -21.58 -14.53
CA LEU A 33 -13.77 -20.42 -13.63
C LEU A 33 -12.40 -20.28 -12.98
N ARG A 34 -11.75 -21.39 -12.59
CA ARG A 34 -10.38 -21.36 -12.06
C ARG A 34 -9.41 -20.77 -13.07
N GLU A 35 -9.42 -21.28 -14.31
CA GLU A 35 -8.55 -20.80 -15.37
C GLU A 35 -8.77 -19.32 -15.67
N PHE A 36 -10.03 -18.89 -15.76
CA PHE A 36 -10.36 -17.48 -15.92
C PHE A 36 -9.84 -16.62 -14.75
N ASN A 37 -10.03 -17.06 -13.51
CA ASN A 37 -9.58 -16.32 -12.32
C ASN A 37 -8.05 -16.23 -12.21
N ASP A 38 -7.34 -17.25 -12.68
CA ASP A 38 -5.89 -17.28 -12.79
C ASP A 38 -5.36 -16.40 -13.93
N GLY A 39 -6.24 -15.94 -14.83
CA GLY A 39 -5.88 -15.19 -16.03
C GLY A 39 -5.35 -16.06 -17.17
N ARG A 40 -5.66 -17.36 -17.16
CA ARG A 40 -5.41 -18.31 -18.26
C ARG A 40 -6.56 -18.27 -19.27
N GLN A 41 -6.36 -18.88 -20.45
CA GLN A 41 -7.45 -19.08 -21.42
C GLN A 41 -8.34 -20.21 -20.91
N PRO A 42 -9.62 -19.95 -20.58
CA PRO A 42 -10.49 -20.96 -20.03
C PRO A 42 -11.04 -21.90 -21.12
N GLU A 43 -11.23 -23.18 -20.78
CA GLU A 43 -11.89 -24.15 -21.66
C GLU A 43 -13.30 -23.66 -22.08
N LEU A 44 -13.68 -23.85 -23.34
CA LEU A 44 -14.91 -23.28 -23.87
C LEU A 44 -16.09 -24.25 -23.69
N ILE A 45 -17.06 -23.83 -22.88
CA ILE A 45 -18.34 -24.52 -22.76
C ILE A 45 -19.30 -23.96 -23.81
N TYR A 46 -19.93 -24.84 -24.60
CA TYR A 46 -20.86 -24.47 -25.66
C TYR A 46 -22.30 -24.81 -25.28
N CYS A 47 -23.22 -23.91 -25.60
CA CYS A 47 -24.65 -24.26 -25.52
C CYS A 47 -25.05 -25.17 -26.70
N PRO A 48 -26.22 -25.83 -26.65
CA PRO A 48 -26.69 -26.70 -27.73
C PRO A 48 -26.86 -26.02 -29.09
N LEU A 49 -26.95 -24.69 -29.13
CA LEU A 49 -27.00 -23.89 -30.36
C LEU A 49 -25.62 -23.40 -30.83
N GLY A 50 -24.53 -23.79 -30.17
CA GLY A 50 -23.15 -23.46 -30.56
C GLY A 50 -22.59 -22.16 -30.00
N HIS A 51 -23.30 -21.45 -29.11
CA HIS A 51 -22.77 -20.24 -28.49
C HIS A 51 -21.76 -20.56 -27.39
N GLN A 52 -20.64 -19.84 -27.40
CA GLN A 52 -19.60 -19.94 -26.39
C GLN A 52 -20.03 -19.29 -25.07
N HIS A 53 -19.83 -20.01 -23.98
CA HIS A 53 -20.02 -19.51 -22.63
C HIS A 53 -18.67 -19.04 -22.08
N CYS A 54 -18.38 -17.75 -22.22
CA CYS A 54 -17.17 -17.13 -21.68
C CYS A 54 -17.47 -16.50 -20.30
N PRO A 55 -16.73 -16.83 -19.23
CA PRO A 55 -16.81 -16.08 -17.98
C PRO A 55 -16.49 -14.60 -18.23
N ALA A 56 -17.32 -13.70 -17.69
CA ALA A 56 -17.13 -12.25 -17.80
C ALA A 56 -16.80 -11.66 -16.43
N GLY A 57 -16.00 -10.59 -16.41
CA GLY A 57 -15.68 -9.82 -15.21
C GLY A 57 -14.19 -9.60 -14.99
N VAL A 58 -13.85 -9.11 -13.81
CA VAL A 58 -12.45 -8.91 -13.38
C VAL A 58 -11.95 -10.19 -12.74
N THR A 59 -10.86 -10.74 -13.26
CA THR A 59 -10.22 -11.95 -12.74
C THR A 59 -9.72 -11.72 -11.31
N GLU A 60 -9.66 -12.77 -10.50
CA GLU A 60 -9.12 -12.65 -9.15
C GLU A 60 -7.66 -12.20 -9.18
N ALA A 61 -6.86 -12.69 -10.14
CA ALA A 61 -5.50 -12.22 -10.37
C ALA A 61 -5.43 -10.70 -10.59
N GLU A 62 -6.34 -10.13 -11.37
CA GLU A 62 -6.38 -8.68 -11.60
C GLU A 62 -6.83 -7.91 -10.34
N ARG A 63 -7.81 -8.42 -9.60
CA ARG A 63 -8.24 -7.80 -8.31
C ARG A 63 -7.10 -7.77 -7.31
N LEU A 64 -6.37 -8.87 -7.16
CA LEU A 64 -5.22 -8.96 -6.26
C LEU A 64 -4.10 -8.01 -6.70
N ARG A 65 -3.82 -7.89 -8.00
CA ARG A 65 -2.87 -6.90 -8.53
C ARG A 65 -3.27 -5.47 -8.19
N ARG A 66 -4.54 -5.11 -8.40
CA ARG A 66 -5.06 -3.77 -8.05
C ARG A 66 -4.93 -3.50 -6.55
N ARG A 67 -5.30 -4.46 -5.70
CA ARG A 67 -5.17 -4.35 -4.23
C ARG A 67 -3.72 -4.18 -3.80
N LEU A 68 -2.80 -4.96 -4.37
CA LEU A 68 -1.37 -4.86 -4.09
C LEU A 68 -0.82 -3.49 -4.48
N GLN A 69 -1.23 -2.96 -5.63
CA GLN A 69 -0.83 -1.63 -6.09
C GLN A 69 -1.32 -0.53 -5.15
N GLN A 70 -2.57 -0.59 -4.71
CA GLN A 70 -3.13 0.34 -3.74
C GLN A 70 -2.38 0.29 -2.40
N GLN A 71 -2.08 -0.92 -1.90
CA GLN A 71 -1.33 -1.09 -0.66
C GLN A 71 0.10 -0.55 -0.76
N LYS A 72 0.78 -0.79 -1.88
CA LYS A 72 2.12 -0.23 -2.14
C LYS A 72 2.08 1.30 -2.13
N ALA A 73 1.14 1.91 -2.84
CA ALA A 73 0.99 3.36 -2.89
C ALA A 73 0.73 3.96 -1.49
N ALA A 74 -0.15 3.35 -0.69
CA ALA A 74 -0.44 3.79 0.67
C ALA A 74 0.76 3.64 1.61
N HIS A 75 1.51 2.53 1.47
CA HIS A 75 2.74 2.30 2.23
C HIS A 75 3.81 3.34 1.89
N ASP A 76 4.02 3.62 0.60
CA ASP A 76 5.02 4.58 0.14
C ASP A 76 4.67 6.01 0.56
N GLN A 77 3.39 6.37 0.52
CA GLN A 77 2.89 7.65 1.03
C GLN A 77 3.17 7.78 2.54
N THR A 78 2.81 6.77 3.33
CA THR A 78 3.07 6.75 4.77
C THR A 78 4.56 6.86 5.07
N LYS A 79 5.41 6.14 4.32
CA LYS A 79 6.86 6.18 4.47
C LYS A 79 7.43 7.57 4.15
N ALA A 80 6.92 8.23 3.12
CA ALA A 80 7.31 9.59 2.77
C ALA A 80 6.92 10.57 3.89
N GLN A 81 5.67 10.52 4.38
CA GLN A 81 5.20 11.35 5.48
C GLN A 81 6.03 11.17 6.76
N LEU A 82 6.35 9.92 7.12
CA LEU A 82 7.19 9.63 8.29
C LEU A 82 8.61 10.18 8.13
N ARG A 83 9.18 10.09 6.93
CA ARG A 83 10.51 10.65 6.64
C ARG A 83 10.47 12.17 6.79
N ASP A 84 9.46 12.82 6.25
CA ASP A 84 9.35 14.28 6.25
C ASP A 84 9.12 14.80 7.66
N ALA A 85 8.24 14.17 8.44
CA ALA A 85 8.03 14.47 9.86
C ALA A 85 9.32 14.30 10.69
N LYS A 86 10.08 13.23 10.45
CA LYS A 86 11.39 13.01 11.11
C LYS A 86 12.39 14.11 10.74
N ASN A 87 12.42 14.52 9.48
CA ASN A 87 13.32 15.59 9.01
C ASN A 87 12.93 16.94 9.62
N GLN A 88 11.64 17.26 9.69
CA GLN A 88 11.13 18.46 10.35
C GLN A 88 11.52 18.47 11.84
N GLY A 89 11.26 17.39 12.57
CA GLY A 89 11.64 17.29 13.99
C GLY A 89 13.15 17.44 14.22
N ARG A 90 13.98 16.87 13.33
CA ARG A 90 15.44 17.06 13.37
C ARG A 90 15.84 18.51 13.10
N ALA A 91 15.26 19.15 12.08
CA ALA A 91 15.53 20.54 11.73
C ALA A 91 15.12 21.50 12.86
N GLU A 92 13.96 21.30 13.47
CA GLU A 92 13.49 22.07 14.62
C GLU A 92 14.40 21.91 15.83
N LYS A 93 14.81 20.67 16.15
CA LYS A 93 15.75 20.40 17.23
C LYS A 93 17.07 21.12 16.98
N ALA A 94 17.62 21.01 15.77
CA ALA A 94 18.86 21.69 15.40
C ALA A 94 18.73 23.22 15.48
N ALA A 95 17.61 23.78 15.01
CA ALA A 95 17.34 25.21 15.10
C ALA A 95 17.25 25.70 16.55
N LYS A 96 16.54 24.94 17.41
CA LYS A 96 16.44 25.21 18.86
C LYS A 96 17.80 25.15 19.53
N THR A 97 18.59 24.11 19.29
CA THR A 97 19.95 23.99 19.83
C THR A 97 20.81 25.16 19.37
N ARG A 98 20.84 25.49 18.08
CA ARG A 98 21.61 26.63 17.55
C ARG A 98 21.22 27.95 18.20
N LEU A 99 19.92 28.18 18.42
CA LEU A 99 19.43 29.38 19.10
C LEU A 99 19.87 29.42 20.56
N LYS A 100 19.70 28.31 21.29
CA LYS A 100 20.14 28.18 22.68
C LYS A 100 21.63 28.44 22.82
N ASN A 101 22.46 27.87 21.94
CA ASN A 101 23.93 28.04 21.98
C ASN A 101 24.34 29.49 21.72
N ARG A 102 23.62 30.20 20.85
CA ARG A 102 23.86 31.64 20.62
C ARG A 102 23.53 32.47 21.86
N ILE A 103 22.36 32.23 22.46
CA ILE A 103 21.91 32.94 23.66
C ILE A 103 22.85 32.64 24.84
N ALA A 104 23.25 31.39 25.03
CA ALA A 104 24.20 30.96 26.06
C ALA A 104 25.54 31.69 25.95
N ASN A 105 25.99 31.97 24.72
CA ASN A 105 27.21 32.74 24.44
C ASN A 105 26.99 34.27 24.40
N GLY A 106 25.80 34.76 24.75
CA GLY A 106 25.45 36.18 24.75
C GLY A 106 25.37 36.81 23.35
N VAL A 107 25.13 36.01 22.31
CA VAL A 107 25.04 36.45 20.91
C VAL A 107 23.58 36.61 20.48
N CYS A 108 23.26 37.76 19.89
CA CYS A 108 21.95 38.02 19.31
C CYS A 108 21.65 37.05 18.14
N PRO A 109 20.50 36.35 18.13
CA PRO A 109 20.14 35.49 17.01
C PRO A 109 19.78 36.26 15.73
N CYS A 110 19.36 37.53 15.86
CA CYS A 110 18.87 38.33 14.74
C CYS A 110 20.00 39.08 14.00
N CYS A 111 20.92 39.70 14.74
CA CYS A 111 21.96 40.57 14.17
C CYS A 111 23.40 40.12 14.50
N HIS A 112 23.56 38.96 15.15
CA HIS A 112 24.85 38.32 15.49
C HIS A 112 25.79 39.19 16.33
N ARG A 113 25.31 40.29 16.91
CA ARG A 113 26.06 41.10 17.86
C ARG A 113 26.23 40.37 19.18
N THR A 114 27.42 40.48 19.77
CA THR A 114 27.73 39.92 21.08
C THR A 114 27.50 40.96 22.16
N PHE A 115 26.73 40.59 23.19
CA PHE A 115 26.51 41.42 24.37
C PHE A 115 27.36 40.89 25.52
N ALA A 116 28.51 41.53 25.78
CA ALA A 116 29.46 41.10 26.80
C ALA A 116 28.84 40.96 28.20
N ASN A 117 27.88 41.83 28.55
CA ASN A 117 27.15 41.77 29.81
C ASN A 117 26.26 40.52 29.92
N LEU A 118 25.60 40.13 28.81
CA LEU A 118 24.76 38.94 28.76
C LEU A 118 25.62 37.67 28.81
N ALA A 119 26.71 37.60 28.05
CA ALA A 119 27.63 36.47 28.07
C ALA A 119 28.17 36.21 29.50
N ARG A 120 28.67 37.26 30.16
CA ARG A 120 29.14 37.18 31.55
C ARG A 120 28.03 36.82 32.53
N HIS A 121 26.81 37.30 32.30
CA HIS A 121 25.64 36.94 33.11
C HIS A 121 25.33 35.44 32.98
N MET A 122 25.26 34.90 31.76
CA MET A 122 25.02 33.48 31.51
C MET A 122 26.10 32.61 32.14
N ASP A 123 27.38 32.97 31.99
CA ASP A 123 28.50 32.20 32.56
C ASP A 123 28.48 32.16 34.10
N LYS A 124 28.11 33.26 34.77
CA LYS A 124 28.12 33.35 36.24
C LYS A 124 26.83 32.86 36.90
N LYS A 125 25.68 33.05 36.26
CA LYS A 125 24.36 32.78 36.84
C LYS A 125 23.68 31.55 36.27
N HIS A 126 24.04 31.14 35.06
CA HIS A 126 23.43 30.02 34.36
C HIS A 126 24.48 29.06 33.75
N PRO A 127 25.47 28.57 34.53
CA PRO A 127 26.49 27.65 34.00
C PRO A 127 25.86 26.35 33.45
N ALA A 128 24.84 25.81 34.14
CA ALA A 128 24.11 24.61 33.70
C ALA A 128 23.38 24.80 32.35
N TYR A 129 22.94 26.01 32.02
CA TYR A 129 22.29 26.30 30.74
C TYR A 129 23.27 26.10 29.56
N LYS A 130 24.56 26.33 29.79
CA LYS A 130 25.62 26.14 28.79
C LYS A 130 25.98 24.66 28.63
N GLU A 131 25.91 23.87 29.70
CA GLU A 131 26.16 22.42 29.69
C GLU A 131 25.02 21.63 29.04
N GLU A 132 23.75 22.02 29.25
CA GLU A 132 22.59 21.38 28.61
C GLU A 132 22.48 21.63 27.09
N THR A 133 23.27 22.55 26.56
CA THR A 133 23.17 23.04 25.18
C THR A 133 24.36 22.67 24.30
N ASN A 134 25.44 22.15 24.90
CA ASN A 134 26.63 21.65 24.23
C ASN A 134 26.45 20.19 23.78
#